data_AF-X1RQF7-F1
#
_entry.id   AF-X1RQF7-F1
#
_cell.length_a   1.000
_cell.length_b   1.000
_cell.length_c   1.000
_cell.angle_alpha   90.00
_cell.angle_beta   90.00
_cell.angle_gamma   90.00
#
_symmetry.space_group_name_H-M   'P 1'
#
loop_
_entity.id
_entity.type
_entity.pdbx_description
1 polymer ?
#
loop_
_entity_poly.entity_id
_entity_poly.type
_entity_poly.pdbx_seq_one_letter_code
_entity_poly.pdbx_strand_id
1 'polypeptide(L)' 'REGQYQKLCDAVYKRRGWDSNGVPTLEIIKKLKIDCPEVVELLKKYQS' A
#
# COMPACT_ATOMS: atom_id res chain seq x y z
N ARG A 1 -23.17 -3.35 -2.85
CA ARG A 1 -22.34 -4.57 -2.65
C ARG A 1 -20.85 -4.24 -2.51
N GLU A 2 -20.37 -3.08 -2.96
CA GLU A 2 -18.94 -2.73 -2.94
C GLU A 2 -18.38 -2.28 -1.57
N GLY A 3 -19.20 -1.72 -0.69
CA GLY A 3 -18.72 -1.16 0.59
C GLY A 3 -18.15 -2.18 1.60
N GLN A 4 -18.47 -3.48 1.49
CA GLN A 4 -17.90 -4.50 2.36
C GLN A 4 -16.51 -4.95 1.91
N TYR A 5 -16.26 -4.98 0.60
CA TYR A 5 -14.94 -5.30 0.04
C TYR A 5 -13.91 -4.26 0.44
N GLN A 6 -14.28 -2.99 0.39
CA GLN A 6 -13.37 -1.89 0.74
C GLN A 6 -12.94 -1.93 2.22
N LYS A 7 -13.86 -2.29 3.13
CA LYS A 7 -13.55 -2.46 4.56
C LYS A 7 -12.63 -3.64 4.85
N LEU A 8 -12.80 -4.76 4.14
CA LEU A 8 -11.92 -5.92 4.26
C LEU A 8 -10.51 -5.58 3.77
N CYS A 9 -10.40 -4.92 2.62
CA CYS A 9 -9.12 -4.46 2.10
C CYS A 9 -8.43 -3.49 3.07
N ASP A 10 -9.14 -2.49 3.59
CA ASP A 10 -8.59 -1.53 4.56
C ASP A 10 -8.08 -2.22 5.84
N ALA A 11 -8.82 -3.22 6.34
CA ALA A 11 -8.40 -4.01 7.49
C ALA A 11 -7.14 -4.85 7.21
N VAL A 12 -7.02 -5.42 6.01
CA VAL A 12 -5.85 -6.18 5.57
C VAL A 12 -4.64 -5.26 5.36
N TYR A 13 -4.85 -4.09 4.77
CA TYR A 13 -3.82 -3.07 4.57
C TYR A 13 -3.27 -2.58 5.91
N LYS A 14 -4.13 -2.20 6.85
CA LYS A 14 -3.73 -1.83 8.21
C LYS A 14 -2.93 -2.93 8.92
N ARG A 15 -3.33 -4.19 8.79
CA ARG A 15 -2.58 -5.33 9.37
C ARG A 15 -1.18 -5.48 8.81
N ARG A 16 -0.99 -5.18 7.52
CA ARG A 16 0.29 -5.28 6.83
C ARG A 16 1.12 -4.00 6.91
N GLY A 17 0.62 -2.95 7.57
CA GLY A 17 1.26 -1.63 7.60
C GLY A 17 1.19 -0.91 6.24
N TRP A 18 0.21 -1.25 5.41
CA TRP A 18 -0.07 -0.56 4.16
C TRP A 18 -1.07 0.57 4.40
N ASP A 19 -0.94 1.65 3.64
CA ASP A 19 -1.88 2.77 3.61
C ASP A 19 -3.26 2.31 3.10
N SER A 20 -4.33 3.05 3.42
CA SER A 20 -5.69 2.80 2.94
C SER A 20 -5.81 2.79 1.41
N ASN A 21 -4.85 3.39 0.70
CA ASN A 21 -4.73 3.31 -0.75
C ASN A 21 -4.05 2.02 -1.26
N GLY A 22 -3.72 1.07 -0.37
CA GLY A 22 -2.99 -0.16 -0.70
C GLY A 22 -1.48 0.06 -0.90
N VAL A 23 -0.97 1.19 -0.43
CA VAL A 23 0.40 1.62 -0.65
C VAL A 23 1.27 1.23 0.56
N PRO A 24 2.23 0.30 0.43
CA PRO A 24 3.12 -0.07 1.52
C PRO A 24 4.06 1.10 1.89
N THR A 25 4.34 1.26 3.18
CA THR A 25 5.38 2.19 3.67
C THR A 25 6.78 1.74 3.23
N LEU A 26 7.74 2.68 3.19
CA LEU A 26 9.14 2.40 2.84
C LEU A 26 9.74 1.23 3.64
N GLU A 27 9.38 1.11 4.92
CA GLU A 27 9.80 0.00 5.77
C GLU A 27 9.30 -1.36 5.28
N ILE A 28 8.04 -1.41 4.82
CA ILE A 28 7.42 -2.62 4.27
C ILE A 28 7.99 -2.93 2.89
N ILE A 29 8.27 -1.93 2.05
CA ILE A 29 8.93 -2.11 0.75
C ILE A 29 10.31 -2.76 0.94
N LYS A 30 11.09 -2.25 1.90
CA LYS A 30 12.39 -2.80 2.29
C LYS A 30 12.27 -4.24 2.80
N LYS A 31 11.23 -4.52 3.59
CA LYS A 31 10.94 -5.85 4.17
C LYS A 31 10.48 -6.86 3.12
N LEU A 32 9.70 -6.42 2.14
CA LEU A 32 9.21 -7.23 1.03
C LEU A 32 10.24 -7.35 -0.11
N LYS A 33 11.36 -6.61 -0.03
CA LYS A 33 12.37 -6.48 -1.10
C LYS A 33 11.75 -6.07 -2.44
N ILE A 34 10.68 -5.26 -2.40
CA ILE A 34 10.04 -4.69 -3.59
C ILE A 34 10.76 -3.39 -3.93
N ASP A 35 12.09 -3.44 -4.02
CA ASP A 35 12.95 -2.30 -4.37
C ASP A 35 12.90 -2.06 -5.89
N CYS A 36 11.67 -1.96 -6.40
CA CYS A 36 11.39 -1.68 -7.80
C CYS A 36 11.28 -0.15 -7.95
N PRO A 37 12.09 0.47 -8.81
CA PRO A 37 12.01 1.91 -9.05
C PRO A 37 10.62 2.36 -9.47
N GLU A 38 9.89 1.51 -10.20
CA GLU A 38 8.50 1.74 -10.62
C GLU A 38 7.53 1.96 -9.44
N VAL A 39 7.71 1.24 -8.33
CA VAL A 39 6.86 1.38 -7.13
C VAL A 39 7.17 2.68 -6.38
N VAL A 40 8.44 3.08 -6.33
CA VAL A 40 8.87 4.35 -5.74
C VAL A 40 8.37 5.55 -6.56
N GLU A 41 8.38 5.44 -7.89
CA GLU A 41 7.82 6.45 -8.78
C GLU A 41 6.30 6.56 -8.64
N LEU A 42 5.59 5.43 -8.56
CA LEU A 42 4.15 5.39 -8.29
C LEU A 42 3.81 6.05 -6.95
N LEU A 43 4.58 5.74 -5.90
CA LEU A 43 4.47 6.35 -4.57
C LEU A 43 4.56 7.88 -4.64
N LYS A 44 5.60 8.40 -5.28
CA LYS A 44 5.78 9.85 -5.47
C LYS A 44 4.63 10.47 -6.25
N LYS A 45 4.12 9.77 -7.26
CA LYS A 45 3.04 10.25 -8.13
C LYS A 45 1.68 10.29 -7.43
N TYR A 46 1.42 9.37 -6.49
CA TYR A 46 0.19 9.31 -5.71
C TYR A 46 0.19 10.22 -4.47
N GLN A 47 1.36 10.70 -4.03
CA GLN A 47 1.50 11.58 -2.87
C GLN A 47 1.35 13.08 -3.22
N SER A 48 1.01 13.40 -4.48
CA SER A 48 0.85 14.78 -4.98
C SER A 48 -0.60 15.27 -4.98
#